data_AF-A0A3E0NQV9-F1
#
_entry.id   AF-A0A3E0NQV9-F1
#
_cell.length_a   1.000
_cell.length_b   1.000
_cell.length_c   1.000
_cell.angle_alpha   90.00
_cell.angle_beta   90.00
_cell.angle_gamma   90.00
#
_symmetry.space_group_name_H-M   'P 1'
#
loop_
_entity.id
_entity.type
_entity.pdbx_description
1 polymer ?
#
loop_
_entity_poly.entity_id
_entity_poly.type
_entity_poly.pdbx_seq_one_letter_code
_entity_poly.pdbx_strand_id
1 'polypeptide(L)'
;MSDAPKRHWFRYSLRTLLVLAAIFGCWLGYQANWIRQRRAAVGWMATQAEHWHHMPIDQRPYFETDAPWTIRLWGEQGLSRVGVVVEPEQVDAKQRELERLFPEADGILVLAPGPGYGETDDPTH
;
A
#
# COMPACT_ATOMS: atom_id res chain seq x y z
N MET A 1 -56.29 -10.53 34.04
CA MET A 1 -56.00 -9.31 33.26
C MET A 1 -54.50 -9.29 33.02
N SER A 2 -54.07 -9.81 31.88
CA SER A 2 -52.65 -9.92 31.53
C SER A 2 -52.35 -8.83 30.51
N ASP A 3 -51.72 -7.75 30.96
CA ASP A 3 -51.25 -6.69 30.08
C ASP A 3 -50.10 -7.20 29.22
N ALA A 4 -50.27 -7.12 27.91
CA ALA A 4 -49.26 -7.55 26.96
C ALA A 4 -48.07 -6.57 26.95
N PRO A 5 -46.82 -7.04 27.05
CA PRO A 5 -45.66 -6.17 27.15
C PRO A 5 -45.45 -5.40 25.84
N LYS A 6 -45.55 -4.08 25.93
CA LYS A 6 -45.41 -3.11 24.83
C LYS A 6 -43.95 -3.11 24.36
N ARG A 7 -43.63 -3.81 23.27
CA ARG A 7 -42.28 -3.86 22.68
C ARG A 7 -41.95 -2.54 21.96
N HIS A 8 -41.10 -1.71 22.56
CA HIS A 8 -40.64 -0.44 21.99
C HIS A 8 -39.11 -0.41 21.72
N TRP A 9 -38.51 -1.57 21.42
CA TRP A 9 -37.05 -1.78 21.49
C TRP A 9 -36.24 -1.62 20.18
N PHE A 10 -36.79 -1.10 19.09
CA PHE A 10 -36.04 -1.04 17.81
C PHE A 10 -36.09 0.30 17.05
N ARG A 11 -36.63 1.37 17.64
CA ARG A 11 -36.70 2.67 16.94
C ARG A 11 -35.40 3.47 16.94
N TYR A 12 -34.49 3.18 17.88
CA TYR A 12 -33.12 3.71 17.85
C TYR A 12 -32.19 2.92 16.91
N SER A 13 -32.66 1.83 16.28
CA SER A 13 -31.79 0.90 15.58
C SER A 13 -31.60 1.20 14.09
N LEU A 14 -32.56 1.84 13.39
CA LEU A 14 -32.45 1.96 11.93
C LEU A 14 -31.61 3.16 11.48
N ARG A 15 -31.86 4.34 12.06
CA ARG A 15 -31.11 5.56 11.69
C ARG A 15 -29.64 5.45 12.05
N THR A 16 -29.34 4.92 13.23
CA THR A 16 -27.96 4.68 13.69
C THR A 16 -27.28 3.62 12.83
N LEU A 17 -27.99 2.55 12.46
CA LEU A 17 -27.44 1.51 11.58
C LEU A 17 -27.15 2.04 10.17
N LEU A 18 -27.99 2.91 9.62
CA LEU A 18 -27.69 3.57 8.34
C LEU A 18 -26.45 4.45 8.42
N VAL A 19 -26.30 5.22 9.50
CA VAL A 19 -25.11 6.05 9.72
C VAL A 19 -23.86 5.18 9.88
N LEU A 20 -23.94 4.11 10.68
CA LEU A 20 -22.83 3.16 10.86
C LEU A 20 -22.48 2.46 9.55
N ALA A 21 -23.48 2.04 8.77
CA ALA A 21 -23.27 1.43 7.46
C ALA A 21 -22.62 2.40 6.47
N ALA A 22 -22.99 3.68 6.49
CA ALA A 22 -22.37 4.70 5.64
C ALA A 22 -20.91 4.96 6.05
N ILE A 23 -20.62 5.09 7.35
CA ILE A 23 -19.25 5.23 7.87
C ILE A 23 -18.42 4.00 7.49
N PHE A 24 -18.97 2.81 7.69
CA PHE A 24 -18.31 1.55 7.35
C PHE A 24 -18.06 1.43 5.83
N GLY A 25 -19.03 1.84 5.00
CA GLY A 25 -18.87 1.89 3.56
C GLY A 25 -17.78 2.87 3.11
N CYS A 26 -17.71 4.06 3.72
CA CYS A 26 -16.66 5.03 3.45
C CYS A 26 -15.28 4.49 3.86
N TRP A 27 -15.20 3.86 5.04
CA TRP A 27 -13.98 3.19 5.51
C TRP A 27 -13.53 2.08 4.56
N LEU A 28 -14.45 1.20 4.13
CA LEU A 28 -14.15 0.15 3.16
C LEU A 28 -13.68 0.72 1.82
N GLY A 29 -14.30 1.78 1.33
CA GLY A 29 -13.88 2.45 0.09
C GLY A 29 -12.46 3.02 0.21
N TYR A 30 -12.13 3.65 1.33
CA TYR A 30 -10.79 4.13 1.62
C TYR A 30 -9.76 2.98 1.64
N GLN A 31 -10.06 1.90 2.37
CA GLN A 31 -9.20 0.71 2.46
C GLN A 31 -9.00 0.04 1.10
N ALA A 32 -10.06 -0.14 0.30
CA ALA A 32 -9.96 -0.73 -1.02
C ALA A 32 -9.11 0.12 -1.98
N ASN A 33 -9.25 1.45 -1.94
CA ASN A 33 -8.41 2.34 -2.74
C ASN A 33 -6.94 2.29 -2.30
N TRP A 34 -6.68 2.25 -0.98
CA TRP A 34 -5.33 2.12 -0.45
C TRP A 34 -4.67 0.80 -0.87
N ILE A 35 -5.36 -0.34 -0.76
CA ILE A 35 -4.86 -1.65 -1.21
C ILE A 35 -4.57 -1.64 -2.71
N ARG A 36 -5.44 -1.00 -3.52
CA ARG A 36 -5.21 -0.86 -4.97
C ARG A 36 -3.93 -0.08 -5.27
N GLN A 37 -3.69 1.03 -4.56
CA GLN A 37 -2.45 1.81 -4.71
C GLN A 37 -1.22 0.99 -4.31
N ARG A 38 -1.34 0.20 -3.22
CA ARG A 38 -0.28 -0.70 -2.75
C ARG A 38 0.09 -1.75 -3.79
N ARG A 39 -0.91 -2.43 -4.37
CA ARG A 39 -0.69 -3.41 -5.46
C ARG A 39 -0.08 -2.78 -6.70
N ALA A 40 -0.52 -1.59 -7.08
CA ALA A 40 0.05 -0.87 -8.22
C ALA A 40 1.53 -0.53 -7.97
N ALA A 41 1.87 -0.06 -6.76
CA ALA A 41 3.25 0.20 -6.38
C ALA A 41 4.10 -1.08 -6.37
N VAL A 42 3.59 -2.19 -5.83
CA VAL A 42 4.29 -3.50 -5.85
C VAL A 42 4.47 -4.01 -7.27
N GLY A 43 3.46 -3.91 -8.13
CA GLY A 43 3.57 -4.27 -9.54
C GLY A 43 4.63 -3.44 -10.26
N TRP A 44 4.68 -2.13 -9.98
CA TRP A 44 5.72 -1.26 -10.53
C TRP A 44 7.13 -1.63 -10.02
N MET A 45 7.28 -1.90 -8.72
CA MET A 45 8.53 -2.43 -8.16
C MET A 45 8.96 -3.74 -8.83
N ALA A 46 8.01 -4.63 -9.12
CA ALA A 46 8.28 -5.89 -9.81
C ALA A 46 8.75 -5.67 -11.25
N THR A 47 8.24 -4.65 -11.96
CA THR A 47 8.78 -4.28 -13.28
C THR A 47 10.21 -3.70 -13.18
N GLN A 48 10.57 -3.10 -12.05
CA GLN A 48 11.93 -2.64 -11.78
C GLN A 48 12.85 -3.73 -11.20
N ALA A 49 12.35 -4.95 -10.95
CA ALA A 49 13.11 -6.10 -10.46
C ALA A 49 14.38 -6.38 -11.25
N GLU A 50 14.31 -6.22 -12.58
CA GLU A 50 15.45 -6.43 -13.46
C GLU A 50 16.60 -5.47 -13.16
N HIS A 51 16.31 -4.23 -12.76
CA HIS A 51 17.32 -3.24 -12.38
C HIS A 51 17.98 -3.58 -11.03
N TRP A 52 17.25 -4.20 -10.10
CA TRP A 52 17.77 -4.60 -8.79
C TRP A 52 18.78 -5.75 -8.88
N HIS A 53 18.80 -6.54 -9.96
CA HIS A 53 19.77 -7.63 -10.12
C HIS A 53 21.22 -7.14 -10.19
N HIS A 54 21.45 -5.91 -10.62
CA HIS A 54 22.78 -5.28 -10.67
C HIS A 54 23.20 -4.63 -9.35
N MET A 55 22.30 -4.46 -8.38
CA MET A 55 22.63 -3.92 -7.07
C MET A 55 23.15 -5.01 -6.11
N PRO A 56 24.05 -4.64 -5.19
CA PRO A 56 24.52 -5.56 -4.17
C PRO A 56 23.37 -5.99 -3.25
N ILE A 57 23.46 -7.23 -2.74
CA ILE A 57 22.35 -7.95 -2.10
C ILE A 57 21.77 -7.18 -0.90
N ASP A 58 22.60 -6.45 -0.18
CA ASP A 58 22.25 -5.61 0.97
C ASP A 58 21.33 -4.43 0.62
N GLN A 59 21.30 -4.02 -0.66
CA GLN A 59 20.49 -2.91 -1.18
C GLN A 59 19.21 -3.38 -1.87
N ARG A 60 19.00 -4.69 -2.03
CA ARG A 60 17.79 -5.21 -2.65
C ARG A 60 16.59 -5.06 -1.70
N PRO A 61 15.38 -4.74 -2.22
CA PRO A 61 14.18 -4.75 -1.41
C PRO A 61 13.93 -6.17 -0.88
N TYR A 62 13.75 -6.29 0.44
CA TYR A 62 13.41 -7.54 1.13
C TYR A 62 11.91 -7.57 1.42
N PHE A 63 11.26 -8.62 0.91
CA PHE A 63 9.79 -8.78 0.92
C PHE A 63 9.27 -9.65 2.08
N GLU A 64 10.09 -9.96 3.09
CA GLU A 64 9.74 -10.95 4.12
C GLU A 64 9.61 -10.31 5.50
N THR A 65 8.50 -9.61 5.75
CA THR A 65 8.10 -9.23 7.11
C THR A 65 6.62 -9.49 7.32
N ASP A 66 6.28 -9.86 8.56
CA ASP A 66 4.90 -10.05 8.98
C ASP A 66 4.09 -8.78 8.74
N ALA A 67 3.13 -8.84 7.82
CA ALA A 67 2.21 -7.73 7.60
C ALA A 67 1.41 -7.44 8.88
N PRO A 68 1.09 -6.17 9.17
CA PRO A 68 0.05 -5.80 10.12
C PRO A 68 -1.22 -6.63 9.89
N TRP A 69 -1.89 -7.04 10.97
CA TRP A 69 -3.06 -7.94 10.91
C TRP A 69 -4.19 -7.40 10.02
N THR A 70 -4.34 -6.08 9.95
CA THR A 70 -5.32 -5.42 9.07
C THR A 70 -5.04 -5.68 7.60
N ILE A 71 -3.77 -5.66 7.19
CA ILE A 71 -3.32 -5.94 5.82
C ILE A 71 -3.49 -7.44 5.51
N ARG A 72 -3.12 -8.30 6.46
CA ARG A 72 -3.29 -9.77 6.33
C ARG A 72 -4.75 -10.17 6.12
N LEU A 73 -5.69 -9.46 6.73
CA LEU A 73 -7.13 -9.71 6.54
C LEU A 73 -7.56 -9.60 5.07
N TRP A 74 -6.83 -8.80 4.28
CA TRP A 74 -7.08 -8.60 2.84
C TRP A 74 -6.22 -9.49 1.94
N GLY A 75 -5.47 -10.45 2.51
CA GLY A 75 -4.60 -11.38 1.77
C GLY A 75 -3.31 -10.75 1.25
N GLU A 76 -2.94 -9.58 1.76
CA GLU A 76 -1.74 -8.85 1.36
C GLU A 76 -0.54 -9.20 2.25
N GLN A 77 0.67 -9.22 1.66
CA GLN A 77 1.93 -9.46 2.39
C GLN A 77 2.53 -8.16 2.95
N GLY A 78 3.33 -8.26 4.01
CA GLY A 78 4.05 -7.13 4.59
C GLY A 78 5.33 -6.85 3.81
N LEU A 79 5.70 -5.59 3.67
CA LEU A 79 6.96 -5.18 3.04
C LEU A 79 7.84 -4.55 4.10
N SER A 80 9.01 -5.14 4.37
CA SER A 80 10.00 -4.55 5.30
C SER A 80 10.77 -3.42 4.64
N ARG A 81 11.16 -3.61 3.38
CA ARG A 81 11.92 -2.62 2.63
C ARG A 81 11.30 -2.38 1.27
N VAL A 82 11.10 -1.11 0.96
CA VAL A 82 10.54 -0.65 -0.31
C VAL A 82 11.62 0.09 -1.06
N GLY A 83 11.99 -0.41 -2.23
CA GLY A 83 13.03 0.17 -3.08
C GLY A 83 12.46 0.56 -4.43
N VAL A 84 12.68 1.80 -4.86
CA VAL A 84 12.27 2.27 -6.20
C VAL A 84 13.35 3.14 -6.83
N VAL A 85 13.47 3.04 -8.16
CA VAL A 85 14.34 3.93 -8.96
C VAL A 85 13.45 4.94 -9.69
N VAL A 86 13.71 6.22 -9.48
CA VAL A 86 12.95 7.33 -10.10
C VAL A 86 13.89 8.41 -10.61
N GLU A 87 13.38 9.29 -11.47
CA GLU A 87 14.11 10.49 -11.88
C GLU A 87 14.51 11.34 -10.66
N PRO A 88 15.68 12.02 -10.69
CA PRO A 88 16.16 12.84 -9.56
C PRO A 88 15.12 13.84 -9.04
N GLU A 89 14.34 14.43 -9.94
CA GLU A 89 13.29 15.42 -9.62
C GLU A 89 12.09 14.81 -8.86
N GLN A 90 11.92 13.48 -8.95
CA GLN A 90 10.78 12.77 -8.38
C GLN A 90 11.10 12.11 -7.04
N VAL A 91 12.35 12.11 -6.59
CA VAL A 91 12.81 11.42 -5.38
C VAL A 91 11.97 11.81 -4.16
N ASP A 92 11.87 13.10 -3.87
CA ASP A 92 11.14 13.61 -2.70
C ASP A 92 9.63 13.35 -2.76
N ALA A 93 9.05 13.42 -3.96
CA ALA A 93 7.63 13.16 -4.17
C ALA A 93 7.33 11.67 -3.98
N LYS A 94 8.17 10.80 -4.55
CA LYS A 94 8.00 9.36 -4.49
C LYS A 94 8.28 8.82 -3.10
N GLN A 95 9.28 9.35 -2.41
CA GLN A 95 9.57 8.97 -1.03
C GLN A 95 8.35 9.20 -0.13
N ARG A 96 7.75 10.40 -0.18
CA ARG A 96 6.55 10.72 0.59
C ARG A 96 5.34 9.86 0.21
N GLU A 97 5.20 9.54 -1.07
CA GLU A 97 4.14 8.65 -1.55
C GLU A 97 4.29 7.25 -0.94
N LEU A 98 5.51 6.69 -0.95
CA LEU A 98 5.81 5.37 -0.40
C LEU A 98 5.69 5.33 1.12
N GLU A 99 6.14 6.38 1.82
CA GLU A 99 5.98 6.53 3.28
C GLU A 99 4.49 6.49 3.68
N ARG A 100 3.61 7.06 2.85
CA ARG A 100 2.16 7.02 3.08
C ARG A 100 1.55 5.67 2.75
N LEU A 101 2.05 4.99 1.71
CA LEU A 101 1.51 3.71 1.24
C LEU A 101 1.96 2.53 2.09
N PHE A 102 3.18 2.59 2.65
CA PHE A 102 3.83 1.53 3.39
C PHE A 102 4.32 2.05 4.76
N PRO A 103 3.41 2.50 5.64
CA PRO A 103 3.79 2.93 6.99
C PRO A 103 4.42 1.81 7.83
N GLU A 104 4.30 0.55 7.41
CA GLU A 104 4.92 -0.62 8.02
C GLU A 104 6.35 -0.90 7.57
N ALA A 105 6.87 -0.21 6.54
CA ALA A 105 8.21 -0.46 6.05
C ALA A 105 9.26 0.15 6.98
N ASP A 106 10.25 -0.65 7.38
CA ASP A 106 11.38 -0.23 8.22
C ASP A 106 12.37 0.65 7.44
N GLY A 107 12.37 0.55 6.11
CA GLY A 107 13.26 1.33 5.25
C GLY A 107 12.66 1.58 3.87
N ILE A 108 12.67 2.84 3.47
CA ILE A 108 12.28 3.27 2.12
C ILE A 108 13.53 3.78 1.42
N LEU A 109 13.87 3.14 0.31
CA LEU A 109 15.02 3.47 -0.51
C LEU A 109 14.51 4.02 -1.84
N VAL A 110 14.72 5.32 -2.06
CA VAL A 110 14.42 5.98 -3.34
C VAL A 110 15.74 6.40 -3.96
N LEU A 111 16.06 5.81 -5.11
CA LEU A 111 17.33 6.04 -5.80
C LEU A 111 17.08 6.81 -7.09
N ALA A 112 17.93 7.78 -7.35
CA ALA A 112 18.07 8.37 -8.67
C ALA A 112 19.06 7.52 -9.49
N PRO A 113 18.80 7.27 -10.79
CA PRO A 113 19.80 6.66 -11.65
C PRO A 113 21.05 7.54 -11.63
N GLY A 114 22.21 6.96 -11.31
CA GLY A 114 23.48 7.69 -11.33
C GLY A 114 23.81 8.18 -12.75
N PRO A 115 24.68 9.18 -12.91
CA PRO A 115 25.04 9.76 -14.22
C PRO A 115 25.75 8.80 -15.21
N GLY A 116 25.80 7.50 -14.94
CA GLY A 116 26.31 6.46 -15.84
C GLY A 116 25.32 5.31 -16.08
N TYR A 117 24.04 5.48 -15.72
CA TYR A 117 23.02 4.42 -15.79
C TYR A 117 22.10 4.47 -17.02
N GLY A 118 22.34 5.39 -17.96
CA GLY A 118 21.49 5.60 -19.16
C GLY A 118 22.17 5.37 -20.51
N GLU A 119 23.46 5.02 -20.53
CA GLU A 119 24.22 4.81 -21.76
C GLU A 119 24.45 3.30 -21.97
N THR A 120 23.37 2.54 -22.00
CA THR A 120 23.39 1.22 -22.62
C THR A 120 23.22 1.43 -24.11
N ASP A 121 24.33 1.24 -24.82
CA ASP A 121 24.47 1.12 -26.27
C ASP A 121 23.18 0.70 -26.97
N ASP A 122 22.68 1.58 -27.84
CA ASP A 122 21.77 1.21 -28.92
C ASP A 122 22.49 0.17 -29.80
N PRO A 123 22.05 -1.10 -29.86
CA PRO A 123 22.70 -2.09 -30.70
C PRO A 123 22.22 -1.89 -32.14
N THR A 124 22.65 -0.80 -32.77
CA THR A 124 22.56 -0.65 -34.22
C THR A 124 23.77 -1.32 -34.86
N HIS A 125 23.73 -2.65 -34.99
CA HIS A 125 24.51 -3.38 -36.00
C HIS A 125 23.88 -4.73 -36.36
#